data_AF-A0AAD9GN38-F1
#
_entry.id   AF-A0AAD9GN38-F1
#
_cell.length_a   1.000
_cell.length_b   1.000
_cell.length_c   1.000
_cell.angle_alpha   90.00
_cell.angle_beta   90.00
_cell.angle_gamma   90.00
#
_symmetry.space_group_name_H-M   'P 1'
#
loop_
_entity.id
_entity.type
_entity.pdbx_description
1 polymer ?
#
loop_
_entity_poly.entity_id
_entity_poly.type
_entity_poly.pdbx_seq_one_letter_code
_entity_poly.pdbx_strand_id
1 'polypeptide(L)'
;MDVVAPASNGGAVVARAPFREDAPLAEKYPQNPLLGKIAASKTVVVLGLAKQLEAEGKQVWSLCVGEPDFAPSERVLKAGMSAMEQGKVKYTDVKGTAELQTVYQALLINRFTAIIYILQ
;
A
#
# COMPACT_ATOMS: atom_id res chain seq x y z
N MET A 1 42.73 26.30 -22.92
CA MET A 1 43.16 24.90 -22.87
C MET A 1 41.91 24.06 -23.01
N ASP A 2 41.76 23.50 -24.20
CA ASP A 2 40.58 22.79 -24.67
C ASP A 2 40.34 21.49 -23.89
N VAL A 3 39.08 21.25 -23.51
CA VAL A 3 38.54 19.88 -23.44
C VAL A 3 37.09 19.91 -23.92
N VAL A 4 36.94 19.66 -25.22
CA VAL A 4 36.02 18.69 -25.83
C VAL A 4 34.68 18.43 -25.10
N ALA A 5 33.58 18.84 -25.74
CA ALA A 5 32.28 18.22 -25.53
C ALA A 5 32.29 16.79 -26.10
N PRO A 6 31.49 15.87 -25.52
CA PRO A 6 30.54 15.21 -26.41
C PRO A 6 29.13 15.01 -25.81
N ALA A 7 28.17 15.24 -26.70
CA ALA A 7 26.99 14.41 -26.94
C ALA A 7 25.97 14.16 -25.80
N SER A 8 24.86 14.89 -25.94
CA SER A 8 23.50 14.35 -26.06
C SER A 8 22.96 13.43 -24.95
N ASN A 9 22.00 13.96 -24.19
CA ASN A 9 20.74 13.25 -23.97
C ASN A 9 19.60 14.25 -24.12
N GLY A 10 18.97 14.22 -25.29
CA GLY A 10 17.82 15.04 -25.65
C GLY A 10 16.55 14.60 -24.91
N GLY A 11 16.47 14.93 -23.62
CA GLY A 11 15.19 14.99 -22.90
C GLY A 11 14.61 16.38 -23.08
N ALA A 12 13.47 16.49 -23.76
CA ALA A 12 12.77 17.75 -23.95
C ALA A 12 12.53 18.43 -22.59
N VAL A 13 13.30 19.50 -22.30
CA VAL A 13 13.07 20.35 -21.14
C VAL A 13 11.84 21.18 -21.46
N VAL A 14 10.66 20.69 -21.04
CA VAL A 14 9.42 21.44 -21.15
C VAL A 14 9.56 22.66 -20.24
N ALA A 15 9.68 23.85 -20.84
CA ALA A 15 9.74 25.11 -20.12
C ALA A 15 8.51 25.22 -19.21
N ARG A 16 8.73 25.25 -17.89
CA ARG A 16 7.65 25.48 -16.92
C ARG A 16 7.20 26.93 -17.02
N ALA A 17 5.95 27.14 -17.43
CA ALA A 17 5.29 28.44 -17.37
C ALA A 17 5.34 29.01 -15.93
N PRO A 18 5.35 30.35 -15.76
CA PRO A 18 5.37 30.97 -14.44
C PRO A 18 4.18 30.48 -13.59
N PHE A 19 4.47 30.16 -12.33
CA PHE A 19 3.49 29.64 -11.37
C PHE A 19 2.39 30.69 -11.12
N ARG A 20 1.23 30.49 -11.75
CA ARG A 20 0.03 31.29 -11.52
C ARG A 20 -0.68 30.77 -10.26
N GLU A 21 -0.89 31.65 -9.28
CA GLU A 21 -1.53 31.27 -8.01
C GLU A 21 -3.03 30.99 -8.16
N ASP A 22 -3.66 31.65 -9.12
CA ASP A 22 -5.09 31.63 -9.44
C ASP A 22 -5.49 30.50 -10.42
N ALA A 23 -4.52 29.73 -10.92
CA ALA A 23 -4.79 28.64 -11.83
C ALA A 23 -5.41 27.42 -11.12
N PRO A 24 -6.33 26.69 -11.79
CA PRO A 24 -6.89 25.46 -11.26
C PRO A 24 -5.80 24.43 -10.96
N LEU A 25 -5.99 23.65 -9.89
CA LEU A 25 -4.98 22.73 -9.33
C LEU A 25 -4.41 21.73 -10.36
N ALA A 26 -5.22 21.36 -11.36
CA ALA A 26 -4.85 20.44 -12.44
C ALA A 26 -3.83 21.05 -13.43
N GLU A 27 -3.87 22.36 -13.65
CA GLU A 27 -2.91 23.08 -14.49
C GLU A 27 -1.62 23.36 -13.72
N LYS A 28 -1.75 23.63 -12.42
CA LYS A 28 -0.64 23.86 -11.50
C LYS A 28 0.22 22.61 -11.28
N TYR A 29 -0.41 21.44 -11.26
CA TYR A 29 0.24 20.14 -11.05
C TYR A 29 -0.27 19.10 -12.05
N PRO A 30 0.24 19.12 -13.30
CA PRO A 30 -0.14 18.11 -14.28
C PRO A 30 0.23 16.71 -13.78
N GLN A 31 -0.72 15.78 -13.85
CA GLN A 31 -0.52 14.41 -13.40
C GLN A 31 0.58 13.72 -14.22
N ASN A 32 1.36 12.87 -13.55
CA ASN A 32 2.40 12.09 -14.22
C ASN A 32 1.76 11.18 -15.29
N PRO A 33 2.24 11.19 -16.55
CA PRO A 33 1.70 10.34 -17.61
C PRO A 33 1.76 8.83 -17.31
N LEU A 34 2.55 8.39 -16.33
CA LEU A 34 2.55 7.01 -15.84
C LEU A 34 1.25 6.62 -15.13
N LEU A 35 0.54 7.56 -14.51
CA LEU A 35 -0.74 7.28 -13.85
C LEU A 35 -1.81 6.81 -14.85
N GLY A 36 -1.84 7.40 -16.04
CA GLY A 36 -2.77 7.01 -17.12
C GLY A 36 -2.51 5.62 -17.69
N LYS A 37 -1.36 4.99 -17.39
CA LYS A 37 -1.04 3.62 -17.80
C LYS A 37 -1.49 2.56 -16.79
N ILE A 38 -1.89 2.97 -15.59
CA ILE A 38 -2.36 2.05 -14.55
C ILE A 38 -3.83 1.76 -14.81
N ALA A 39 -4.15 0.49 -15.06
CA ALA A 39 -5.54 0.07 -15.22
C ALA A 39 -6.31 0.22 -13.90
N ALA A 40 -7.53 0.77 -13.98
CA ALA A 40 -8.42 0.84 -12.84
C ALA A 40 -8.76 -0.57 -12.32
N SER A 41 -8.82 -0.74 -11.00
CA SER A 41 -9.17 -2.02 -10.39
C SER A 41 -10.64 -2.37 -10.64
N LYS A 42 -10.87 -3.44 -11.40
CA LYS A 42 -12.22 -3.96 -11.67
C LYS A 42 -12.95 -4.39 -10.39
N THR A 43 -12.21 -4.89 -9.40
CA THR A 43 -12.76 -5.33 -8.11
C THR A 43 -13.37 -4.17 -7.32
N VAL A 44 -12.76 -2.98 -7.39
CA VAL A 44 -13.27 -1.78 -6.69
C VAL A 44 -14.60 -1.32 -7.28
N VAL A 45 -14.75 -1.38 -8.61
CA VAL A 45 -16.01 -1.03 -9.29
C VAL A 45 -17.13 -1.98 -8.87
N VAL A 46 -16.86 -3.28 -8.85
CA VAL A 46 -17.84 -4.30 -8.44
C VAL A 46 -18.21 -4.16 -6.96
N LEU A 47 -17.23 -3.90 -6.09
CA LEU A 47 -17.48 -3.65 -4.67
C LEU A 47 -18.33 -2.39 -4.45
N GLY A 48 -18.08 -1.32 -5.21
CA GLY A 48 -18.87 -0.10 -5.17
C GLY A 48 -20.33 -0.34 -5.55
N LEU A 49 -20.56 -1.10 -6.62
CA LEU A 49 -21.90 -1.48 -7.05
C LEU A 49 -22.62 -2.35 -6.01
N ALA A 50 -21.91 -3.33 -5.42
CA ALA A 50 -22.47 -4.17 -4.36
C ALA A 50 -22.95 -3.34 -3.17
N LYS A 51 -22.12 -2.41 -2.69
CA LYS A 51 -22.47 -1.48 -1.60
C LYS A 51 -23.65 -0.56 -1.95
N GLN A 52 -23.73 -0.12 -3.20
CA GLN A 52 -24.86 0.70 -3.66
C GLN A 52 -26.17 -0.10 -3.65
N LEU A 53 -26.14 -1.34 -4.15
CA LEU A 53 -27.32 -2.22 -4.16
C LEU A 53 -27.77 -2.60 -2.73
N GLU A 54 -26.83 -2.81 -1.81
CA GLU A 54 -27.13 -2.98 -0.38
C GLU A 54 -27.81 -1.73 0.22
N ALA A 55 -27.32 -0.53 -0.11
CA ALA A 55 -27.91 0.74 0.33
C ALA A 55 -29.32 0.98 -0.25
N GLU A 56 -29.59 0.46 -1.45
CA GLU A 56 -30.91 0.44 -2.09
C GLU A 56 -31.86 -0.61 -1.48
N GLY A 57 -31.42 -1.38 -0.48
CA GLY A 57 -32.22 -2.40 0.20
C GLY A 57 -32.35 -3.71 -0.56
N LYS A 58 -31.52 -3.94 -1.59
CA LYS A 58 -31.47 -5.21 -2.32
C LYS A 58 -30.57 -6.19 -1.58
N GLN A 59 -30.95 -7.46 -1.59
CA GLN A 59 -30.13 -8.53 -1.03
C GLN A 59 -28.95 -8.82 -1.96
N VAL A 60 -27.73 -8.62 -1.47
CA VAL A 60 -26.49 -8.83 -2.22
C VAL A 60 -25.57 -9.76 -1.42
N TRP A 61 -25.01 -10.77 -2.08
CA TRP A 61 -23.97 -11.62 -1.50
C TRP A 61 -22.63 -11.26 -2.14
N SER A 62 -21.82 -10.48 -1.43
CA SER A 62 -20.51 -10.05 -1.90
C SER A 62 -19.47 -11.16 -1.73
N LEU A 63 -19.14 -11.87 -2.80
CA LEU A 63 -18.09 -12.91 -2.84
C LEU A 63 -16.74 -12.37 -3.34
N CYS A 64 -16.64 -11.05 -3.53
CA CYS A 64 -15.47 -10.39 -4.11
C CYS A 64 -14.48 -9.85 -3.06
N VAL A 65 -14.82 -10.01 -1.78
CA VAL A 65 -14.05 -9.49 -0.65
C VAL A 65 -12.98 -10.51 -0.26
N GLY A 66 -11.71 -10.09 -0.28
CA GLY A 66 -10.57 -10.94 0.05
C GLY A 66 -10.11 -10.84 1.50
N GLU A 67 -10.78 -10.04 2.34
CA GLU A 67 -10.54 -10.01 3.78
C GLU A 67 -11.39 -11.07 4.48
N PRO A 68 -10.87 -11.72 5.53
CA PRO A 68 -11.65 -12.69 6.28
C PRO A 68 -12.79 -12.04 7.06
N ASP A 69 -13.94 -12.73 7.14
CA ASP A 69 -15.16 -12.24 7.80
C ASP A 69 -15.10 -12.23 9.34
N PHE A 70 -14.00 -12.72 9.94
CA PHE A 70 -13.86 -12.80 11.39
C PHE A 70 -13.18 -11.58 11.99
N ALA A 71 -13.66 -11.16 13.16
CA ALA A 71 -13.00 -10.12 13.93
C ALA A 71 -11.59 -10.56 14.37
N PRO A 72 -10.61 -9.65 14.45
CA PRO A 72 -9.31 -9.96 15.04
C PRO A 72 -9.46 -10.49 16.47
N SER A 73 -8.63 -11.46 16.84
CA SER A 73 -8.66 -12.03 18.20
C SER A 73 -8.42 -10.97 19.28
N GLU A 74 -9.06 -11.13 20.45
CA GLU A 74 -8.97 -10.18 21.57
C GLU A 74 -7.53 -9.92 22.02
N ARG A 75 -6.66 -10.93 21.93
CA ARG A 75 -5.23 -10.81 22.25
C ARG A 75 -4.53 -9.76 21.39
N VAL A 76 -4.85 -9.71 20.10
CA VAL A 76 -4.26 -8.76 19.15
C VAL A 76 -4.78 -7.35 19.42
N LEU A 77 -6.09 -7.22 19.69
CA LEU A 77 -6.70 -5.94 20.04
C LEU A 77 -6.10 -5.36 21.33
N LYS A 78 -5.95 -6.17 22.38
CA LYS A 78 -5.31 -5.78 23.65
C LYS A 78 -3.85 -5.38 23.47
N ALA A 79 -3.08 -6.12 22.66
CA ALA A 79 -1.69 -5.78 22.37
C ALA A 79 -1.58 -4.41 21.68
N GLY A 80 -2.49 -4.11 20.74
CA GLY A 80 -2.55 -2.81 20.08
C GLY A 80 -2.86 -1.66 21.04
N MET A 81 -3.86 -1.83 21.91
CA MET A 81 -4.18 -0.82 22.95
C MET A 81 -2.99 -0.58 23.88
N SER A 82 -2.35 -1.65 24.37
CA SER A 82 -1.19 -1.51 25.27
C SER A 82 0.00 -0.82 24.59
N ALA A 83 0.23 -1.08 23.31
CA ALA A 83 1.30 -0.42 22.56
C ALA A 83 1.05 1.10 22.43
N MET A 84 -0.22 1.51 22.26
CA MET A 84 -0.61 2.93 22.26
C MET A 84 -0.42 3.57 23.64
N GLU A 85 -0.84 2.90 24.71
CA GLU A 85 -0.64 3.37 26.10
C GLU A 85 0.84 3.53 26.44
N GLN A 86 1.70 2.65 25.94
CA GLN A 86 3.16 2.71 26.11
C GLN A 86 3.85 3.75 25.22
N GLY A 87 3.09 4.49 24.39
CA GLY A 87 3.64 5.52 23.50
C GLY A 87 4.46 4.98 22.33
N LYS A 88 4.26 3.71 21.93
CA LYS A 88 4.93 3.09 20.77
C LYS A 88 4.30 3.55 19.43
N VAL A 89 4.29 4.87 19.18
CA VAL A 89 3.65 5.52 18.01
C VAL A 89 4.63 6.24 17.08
N LYS A 90 5.93 6.18 17.40
CA LYS A 90 7.00 6.83 16.64
C LYS A 90 7.51 5.92 15.52
N TYR A 91 8.32 6.51 14.62
CA TYR A 91 8.95 5.78 13.52
C TYR A 91 9.65 4.51 14.01
N THR A 92 9.36 3.42 13.31
CA THR A 92 10.09 2.16 13.43
C THR A 92 11.13 2.09 12.33
N ASP A 93 12.04 1.12 12.41
CA ASP A 93 12.89 0.76 11.28
C ASP A 93 12.02 0.38 10.05
N VAL A 94 12.55 0.59 8.85
CA VAL A 94 11.92 0.28 7.56
C VAL A 94 11.50 -1.19 7.48
N LYS A 95 12.27 -2.07 8.14
CA LYS A 95 12.01 -3.51 8.21
C LYS A 95 11.01 -3.90 9.31
N GLY A 96 10.47 -2.95 10.06
CA GLY A 96 9.60 -3.20 11.23
C GLY A 96 10.39 -3.32 12.54
N THR A 97 9.69 -3.56 13.66
CA THR A 97 10.31 -3.65 14.99
C THR A 97 11.16 -4.92 15.15
N ALA A 98 12.26 -4.82 15.89
CA ALA A 98 13.17 -5.95 16.13
C ALA A 98 12.44 -7.15 16.78
N GLU A 99 11.57 -6.88 17.75
CA GLU A 99 10.74 -7.88 18.42
C GLU A 99 9.87 -8.67 17.43
N LEU A 100 9.23 -8.00 16.46
CA LEU A 100 8.38 -8.64 15.46
C LEU A 100 9.19 -9.53 14.51
N GLN A 101 10.38 -9.07 14.10
CA GLN A 101 11.26 -9.84 13.22
C GLN A 101 11.72 -11.13 13.89
N THR A 102 12.16 -11.09 15.15
CA THR A 102 12.58 -12.28 15.89
C THR A 102 11.46 -13.31 16.02
N VAL A 103 10.24 -12.85 16.37
CA VAL A 103 9.07 -13.74 16.49
C VAL A 103 8.69 -14.34 15.14
N TYR A 104 8.73 -13.56 14.06
CA TYR A 104 8.42 -14.04 12.72
C TYR A 104 9.43 -15.10 12.25
N GLN A 105 10.73 -14.87 12.47
CA GLN A 105 11.78 -15.84 12.14
C GLN A 105 11.58 -17.15 12.90
N ALA A 106 11.33 -17.07 14.21
CA ALA A 106 11.05 -18.25 15.03
C ALA A 106 9.78 -19.00 14.57
N LEU A 107 8.71 -18.27 14.23
CA LEU A 107 7.47 -18.85 13.71
C LEU A 107 7.71 -19.61 12.40
N LEU A 108 8.43 -19.00 11.45
CA LEU A 108 8.75 -19.65 10.18
C LEU A 108 9.56 -20.94 10.41
N ILE A 109 10.63 -20.88 11.21
CA ILE A 109 11.45 -22.06 11.52
C ILE A 109 10.55 -23.17 12.12
N ASN A 110 9.78 -22.86 13.15
CA ASN A 110 8.96 -23.87 13.82
C ASN A 110 7.88 -24.48 12.90
N ARG A 111 7.27 -23.68 12.01
CA ARG A 111 6.24 -24.18 11.09
C ARG A 111 6.81 -25.01 9.94
N PHE A 112 8.02 -24.71 9.48
CA PHE A 112 8.61 -25.41 8.34
C PHE A 112 9.54 -26.57 8.74
N THR A 113 10.22 -26.51 9.89
CA THR A 113 11.02 -27.64 10.40
C THR A 113 10.15 -28.84 10.75
N ALA A 114 8.92 -28.62 11.23
CA ALA A 114 7.94 -29.68 11.48
C ALA A 114 7.52 -30.44 10.20
N ILE A 115 7.54 -29.79 9.03
CA ILE A 115 7.19 -30.43 7.75
C ILE A 115 8.34 -31.31 7.24
N ILE A 116 9.59 -30.94 7.49
CA ILE A 116 10.77 -31.72 7.07
C ILE A 116 10.90 -33.01 7.89
N TYR A 117 10.61 -32.99 9.20
CA TYR A 117 10.70 -34.17 10.06
C TYR A 117 9.58 -35.22 9.85
N ILE A 118 8.46 -34.86 9.23
CA ILE A 118 7.36 -35.80 8.93
C ILE A 118 7.61 -36.57 7.60
N LEU A 119 8.55 -36.09 6.78
CA LEU A 119 8.88 -36.66 5.47
C LEU A 119 10.20 -37.44 5.44
N GLN A 120 10.79 -37.73 6.60
CA GLN A 120 11.93 -38.65 6.78
C GLN A 120 11.51 -39.86 7.60
#